data_AF-A0A0Q0XZS2-F1
#
_entry.id   AF-A0A0Q0XZS2-F1
#
_cell.length_a   1.000
_cell.length_b   1.000
_cell.length_c   1.000
_cell.angle_alpha   90.00
_cell.angle_beta   90.00
_cell.angle_gamma   90.00
#
_symmetry.space_group_name_H-M   'P 1'
#
loop_
_entity.id
_entity.type
_entity.pdbx_description
1 polymer ?
#
loop_
_entity_poly.entity_id
_entity_poly.type
_entity_poly.pdbx_seq_one_letter_code
_entity_poly.pdbx_strand_id
1 'polypeptide(L)' 'MQTGGVPEAEIVTIVASINDIPSMEQTDAMLEELRQLPRNADTVKLIDDLLELRSLLGAR' A
#
# COMPACT_ATOMS: atom_id res chain seq x y z
N MET A 1 32.47 21.97 12.14
CA MET A 1 31.26 21.34 12.73
C MET A 1 30.06 22.04 12.12
N GLN A 2 29.37 21.39 11.18
CA GLN A 2 27.99 21.72 10.83
C GLN A 2 27.22 20.40 10.89
N THR A 3 26.37 20.29 11.90
CA THR A 3 25.38 19.23 12.10
C THR A 3 24.43 19.26 10.90
N GLY A 4 24.32 18.17 10.14
CA GLY A 4 23.29 17.18 10.43
C GLY A 4 21.91 17.64 9.98
N GLY A 5 21.77 18.14 8.74
CA GLY A 5 20.46 18.27 8.11
C GLY A 5 20.08 16.91 7.56
N VAL A 6 19.22 16.17 8.26
CA VAL A 6 18.47 15.12 7.56
C VAL A 6 17.72 15.82 6.43
N PRO A 7 17.82 15.36 5.19
CA PRO A 7 17.32 16.10 4.05
C PRO A 7 15.80 16.05 4.14
N GLU A 8 15.17 17.16 4.54
CA GLU A 8 13.71 17.28 4.57
C GLU A 8 13.10 16.82 3.23
N ALA A 9 13.82 17.04 2.12
CA ALA A 9 13.48 16.52 0.79
C ALA A 9 13.51 14.99 0.66
N GLU A 10 14.46 14.29 1.29
CA GLU A 10 14.46 12.81 1.31
C GLU A 10 13.30 12.28 2.14
N ILE A 11 13.00 12.90 3.29
CA ILE A 11 11.85 12.51 4.12
C ILE A 11 10.53 12.73 3.37
N VAL A 12 10.37 13.87 2.70
CA VAL A 12 9.18 14.15 1.86
C VAL A 12 9.05 13.13 0.72
N THR A 13 10.16 12.74 0.09
CA THR A 13 10.16 11.73 -0.98
C THR A 13 9.77 10.35 -0.43
N ILE A 14 10.27 9.97 0.74
CA ILE A 14 9.91 8.71 1.41
C ILE A 14 8.42 8.73 1.81
N VAL A 15 7.93 9.83 2.37
CA VAL A 15 6.52 9.98 2.78
C VAL A 15 5.59 9.97 1.57
N ALA A 16 6.01 10.53 0.43
CA ALA A 16 5.25 10.46 -0.82
C ALA A 16 5.16 9.02 -1.34
N SER A 17 6.25 8.25 -1.28
CA SER A 17 6.25 6.82 -1.62
C SER A 17 5.39 5.97 -0.67
N ILE A 18 5.23 6.37 0.59
CA ILE A 18 4.34 5.72 1.56
C ILE A 18 2.86 6.08 1.33
N ASN A 19 2.59 7.28 0.80
CA ASN A 19 1.25 7.75 0.43
C ASN A 19 0.81 7.35 -0.99
N ASP A 20 1.66 6.64 -1.74
CA ASP A 20 1.33 6.26 -3.10
C ASP A 20 0.28 5.15 -3.10
N ILE A 21 -0.75 5.32 -3.93
CA ILE A 21 -1.80 4.30 -4.11
C ILE A 21 -1.11 3.07 -4.72
N PRO A 22 -1.26 1.86 -4.14
CA PRO A 22 -0.57 0.69 -4.65
C PRO A 22 -0.93 0.45 -6.13
N SER A 23 0.04 -0.04 -6.90
CA SER A 23 -0.20 -0.44 -8.29
C SER A 23 -1.14 -1.65 -8.38
N MET A 24 -1.64 -1.97 -9.58
CA MET A 24 -2.47 -3.16 -9.79
C MET A 24 -1.72 -4.44 -9.38
N GLU A 25 -0.44 -4.57 -9.76
CA GLU A 25 0.40 -5.72 -9.42
C GLU A 25 0.64 -5.83 -7.91
N GLN A 26 0.88 -4.71 -7.23
CA GLN A 26 1.04 -4.69 -5.77
C GLN A 26 -0.26 -5.09 -5.07
N THR A 27 -1.39 -4.58 -5.55
CA THR A 27 -2.72 -4.92 -5.01
C THR A 27 -3.03 -6.42 -5.20
N ASP A 28 -2.70 -6.98 -6.36
CA ASP A 28 -2.85 -8.41 -6.64
C ASP A 28 -1.95 -9.28 -5.73
N ALA A 29 -0.70 -8.87 -5.51
CA ALA A 29 0.22 -9.55 -4.58
C ALA A 29 -0.30 -9.52 -3.13
N MET A 30 -0.82 -8.38 -2.68
CA MET A 30 -1.42 -8.26 -1.35
C MET A 30 -2.65 -9.18 -1.19
N LEU A 31 -3.49 -9.27 -2.22
CA LEU A 31 -4.64 -10.18 -2.24
C LEU A 31 -4.23 -11.66 -2.22
N GLU A 32 -3.08 -12.02 -2.80
CA GLU A 32 -2.54 -13.37 -2.72
C GLU A 32 -2.09 -13.72 -1.30
N GLU A 33 -1.33 -12.82 -0.66
CA GLU A 33 -0.86 -12.99 0.72
C GLU A 33 -2.02 -13.11 1.71
N LEU A 34 -3.03 -12.24 1.59
CA LEU A 34 -4.20 -12.29 2.47
C LEU A 34 -5.04 -13.56 2.28
N ARG A 35 -5.01 -14.16 1.09
CA ARG A 35 -5.66 -15.46 0.83
C ARG A 35 -4.96 -16.61 1.55
N GLN A 36 -3.69 -16.47 1.93
CA GLN A 36 -2.95 -17.45 2.73
C GLN A 36 -3.21 -17.32 4.24
N LEU A 37 -3.73 -16.17 4.69
CA LEU A 37 -4.03 -15.94 6.10
C LEU A 37 -5.35 -16.63 6.52
N PRO A 38 -5.52 -16.93 7.82
CA PRO A 38 -6.78 -17.44 8.34
C PRO A 38 -7.93 -16.46 8.01
N ARG A 39 -9.00 -16.98 7.41
CA ARG A 39 -10.21 -16.19 7.11
C ARG A 39 -10.95 -15.83 8.40
N ASN A 40 -10.55 -14.74 9.03
CA ASN A 40 -11.28 -14.05 10.07
C ASN A 40 -11.96 -12.79 9.50
N ALA A 41 -12.81 -12.14 10.30
CA ALA A 41 -13.58 -10.98 9.86
C ALA A 41 -12.68 -9.84 9.36
N ASP A 42 -11.54 -9.60 10.00
CA ASP A 42 -10.59 -8.56 9.63
C ASP A 42 -9.93 -8.86 8.28
N THR A 43 -9.46 -10.08 8.06
CA THR A 43 -8.86 -10.52 6.80
C THR A 43 -9.87 -10.50 5.65
N VAL A 44 -11.12 -10.91 5.90
CA VAL A 44 -12.18 -10.85 4.89
C VAL A 44 -12.44 -9.40 4.48
N LYS A 45 -12.60 -8.51 5.47
CA LYS A 45 -12.80 -7.07 5.20
C LYS A 45 -11.64 -6.47 4.40
N LEU A 46 -10.40 -6.80 4.77
CA LEU A 46 -9.21 -6.30 4.08
C LEU A 46 -9.13 -6.80 2.62
N ILE A 47 -9.58 -8.04 2.35
CA ILE A 47 -9.69 -8.58 0.99
C ILE A 47 -10.75 -7.82 0.19
N ASP A 48 -11.93 -7.56 0.77
CA ASP A 48 -12.98 -6.78 0.10
C ASP A 48 -12.51 -5.34 -0.23
N ASP A 49 -11.88 -4.66 0.73
CA ASP A 49 -11.33 -3.31 0.55
C ASP A 49 -10.27 -3.29 -0.59
N LEU A 50 -9.40 -4.31 -0.66
CA LEU A 50 -8.38 -4.41 -1.73
C LEU A 50 -8.98 -4.79 -3.10
N LEU A 51 -10.06 -5.59 -3.14
CA LEU A 51 -10.78 -5.88 -4.38
C LEU A 51 -11.47 -4.64 -4.93
N GLU A 52 -12.03 -3.79 -4.06
CA GLU A 52 -12.59 -2.49 -4.43
C GLU A 52 -11.49 -1.58 -5.01
N LEU A 53 -10.36 -1.46 -4.31
CA LEU A 53 -9.21 -0.68 -4.79
C LEU A 53 -8.72 -1.17 -6.16
N ARG A 54 -8.61 -2.49 -6.35
CA ARG A 54 -8.24 -3.10 -7.63
C ARG A 54 -9.20 -2.72 -8.75
N SER A 55 -10.50 -2.69 -8.46
CA SER A 55 -11.53 -2.27 -9.42
C SER A 55 -11.36 -0.80 -9.80
N LEU A 56 -11.09 0.08 -8.83
CA LEU A 56 -10.84 1.50 -9.08
C LEU A 56 -9.58 1.73 -9.91
N LEU A 57 -8.50 0.96 -9.65
CA LEU A 57 -7.27 1.01 -10.43
C LEU A 57 -7.47 0.53 -11.87
N GLY A 58 -8.29 -0.50 -12.09
CA GLY A 58 -8.61 -1.01 -13.43
C GLY A 58 -9.58 -0.14 -14.23
N ALA A 59 -10.31 0.76 -13.57
CA ALA A 59 -11.21 1.72 -14.21
C ALA A 59 -10.52 3.04 -14.60
N ARG A 60 -9.25 3.22 -14.23
CA ARG A 60 -8.46 4.44 -14.49
C ARG A 60 -7.80 4.43 -15.87
#